data_AF-A0AAW0TL69-F1
#
_entry.id   AF-A0AAW0TL69-F1
#
_cell.length_a   1.000
_cell.length_b   1.000
_cell.length_c   1.000
_cell.angle_alpha   90.00
_cell.angle_beta   90.00
_cell.angle_gamma   90.00
#
_symmetry.space_group_name_H-M   'P 1'
#
loop_
_entity.id
_entity.type
_entity.pdbx_description
1 polymer ?
#
loop_
_entity_poly.entity_id
_entity_poly.type
_entity_poly.pdbx_seq_one_letter_code
_entity_poly.pdbx_strand_id
1 'polypeptide(L)'
;MSDHNGCLESEQGGGEKLLVVKGALQNAITRVLGGWKVSLLAACFPSLAQDNKDFIETIRVNIVEVVQKALLEDFDAIIDEDIVKALEEFSTAVKNSSGPKGTVAWRPTGDPELDMMAHDAKILRYEKQHLLESLKRAKLASSKAQEAVEEGYKKCHENQMEIQKNLSVINELLETSQAINEGHISDLCQTVFSRPSD
;
A
#
# COMPACT_ATOMS: atom_id res chain seq x y z
N MET A 1 24.65 41.63 18.35
CA MET A 1 24.96 40.38 17.62
C MET A 1 23.66 39.63 17.55
N SER A 2 22.99 39.74 16.41
CA SER A 2 21.60 39.34 16.23
C SER A 2 21.59 38.20 15.22
N ASP A 3 21.43 36.97 15.71
CA ASP A 3 21.19 35.81 14.86
C ASP A 3 19.68 35.59 14.77
N HIS A 4 19.06 36.31 13.82
CA HIS A 4 17.78 35.90 13.24
C HIS A 4 18.10 35.07 12.00
N ASN A 5 18.16 33.75 12.13
CA ASN A 5 18.05 32.86 10.98
C ASN A 5 16.66 32.22 11.03
N GLY A 6 15.70 32.99 10.52
CA GLY A 6 14.32 32.54 10.32
C GLY A 6 14.29 31.49 9.23
N CYS A 7 13.93 30.27 9.65
CA CYS A 7 13.54 29.18 8.80
C CYS A 7 12.31 29.62 7.97
N LEU A 8 12.53 30.01 6.71
CA LEU A 8 11.46 30.20 5.75
C LEU A 8 11.03 28.81 5.25
N GLU A 9 10.08 28.22 5.96
CA GLU A 9 9.20 27.20 5.39
C GLU A 9 8.23 27.92 4.44
N SER A 10 8.58 28.01 3.14
CA SER A 10 7.66 28.44 2.09
C SER A 10 6.99 27.24 1.44
N GLU A 11 5.69 27.10 1.71
CA GLU A 11 4.78 26.15 1.08
C GLU A 11 4.46 26.51 -0.39
N GLN A 12 5.43 26.45 -1.31
CA GLN A 12 5.18 26.66 -2.75
C GLN A 12 5.96 25.66 -3.61
N GLY A 13 5.55 24.39 -3.56
CA GLY A 13 6.41 23.26 -3.92
C GLY A 13 6.70 23.04 -5.41
N GLY A 14 5.82 23.42 -6.34
CA GLY A 14 6.02 23.10 -7.77
C GLY A 14 6.81 24.18 -8.52
N GLY A 15 6.27 25.40 -8.50
CA GLY A 15 6.82 26.52 -9.28
C GLY A 15 8.17 27.04 -8.79
N GLU A 16 8.50 26.91 -7.50
CA GLU A 16 9.74 27.49 -6.96
C GLU A 16 11.01 26.84 -7.56
N LYS A 17 11.04 25.51 -7.70
CA LYS A 17 12.20 24.82 -8.28
C LYS A 17 12.35 25.12 -9.78
N LEU A 18 11.23 25.21 -10.49
CA LEU A 18 11.20 25.61 -11.90
C LEU A 18 11.75 27.03 -12.08
N LEU A 19 11.36 27.96 -11.21
CA LEU A 19 11.88 29.33 -11.21
C LEU A 19 13.39 29.38 -10.95
N VAL A 20 13.89 28.53 -10.05
CA VAL A 20 15.34 28.40 -9.80
C VAL A 20 16.07 27.92 -11.06
N VAL A 21 15.54 26.92 -11.76
CA VAL A 21 16.13 26.41 -13.01
C VAL A 21 16.11 27.47 -14.11
N LYS A 22 14.95 28.10 -14.35
CA LYS A 22 14.82 29.19 -15.35
C LYS A 22 15.77 30.34 -15.03
N GLY A 23 15.84 30.76 -13.76
CA GLY A 23 16.76 31.80 -13.31
C GLY A 23 18.24 31.43 -13.47
N ALA A 24 18.62 30.19 -13.18
CA ALA A 24 19.99 29.72 -13.38
C ALA A 24 20.40 29.70 -14.86
N LEU A 25 19.49 29.26 -15.75
CA LEU A 25 19.71 29.25 -17.20
C LEU A 25 19.82 30.67 -17.78
N GLN A 26 18.90 31.57 -17.40
CA GLN A 26 18.96 32.98 -17.80
C GLN A 26 20.27 33.63 -17.36
N ASN A 27 20.72 33.36 -16.14
CA ASN A 27 22.01 33.84 -15.64
C ASN A 27 23.19 33.25 -16.41
N ALA A 28 23.14 31.98 -16.80
CA ALA A 28 24.18 31.34 -17.60
C ALA A 28 24.29 31.97 -18.99
N ILE A 29 23.16 32.17 -19.68
CA ILE A 29 23.11 32.86 -20.98
C ILE A 29 23.69 34.26 -20.88
N THR A 30 23.25 35.03 -19.87
CA THR A 30 23.72 36.40 -19.65
C THR A 30 25.23 36.45 -19.40
N ARG A 31 25.79 35.48 -18.68
CA ARG A 31 27.25 35.38 -18.46
C ARG A 31 28.02 35.05 -19.74
N VAL A 32 27.53 34.11 -20.54
CA VAL A 32 28.17 33.72 -21.80
C VAL A 32 28.18 34.89 -22.78
N LEU A 33 27.04 35.53 -22.97
CA LEU A 33 26.89 36.68 -23.87
C LEU A 33 27.59 37.94 -23.33
N GLY A 34 27.65 38.10 -22.01
CA GLY A 34 28.46 39.15 -21.36
C GLY A 34 29.96 39.01 -21.62
N GLY A 35 30.44 37.80 -21.95
CA GLY A 35 31.81 37.55 -22.37
C GLY A 35 32.14 38.04 -23.78
N TRP A 36 31.12 38.31 -24.61
CA TRP A 36 31.30 38.72 -26.00
C TRP A 36 31.59 40.21 -26.04
N LYS A 37 32.88 40.56 -25.94
CA LYS A 37 33.36 41.95 -25.96
C LYS A 37 33.54 42.44 -27.39
N VAL A 38 33.26 43.72 -27.60
CA VAL A 38 33.54 44.46 -28.85
C VAL A 38 34.99 44.29 -29.30
N SER A 39 35.92 44.28 -28.34
CA SER A 39 37.36 44.11 -28.61
C SER A 39 37.71 42.75 -29.21
N LEU A 40 36.97 41.69 -28.87
CA LEU A 40 37.16 40.37 -29.46
C LEU A 40 36.65 40.37 -30.92
N LEU A 41 35.50 40.98 -31.17
CA LEU A 41 34.95 41.13 -32.52
C LEU A 41 35.87 41.98 -33.42
N ALA A 42 36.36 43.10 -32.89
CA ALA A 42 37.27 44.00 -33.57
C ALA A 42 38.64 43.36 -33.86
N ALA A 43 39.12 42.48 -32.98
CA ALA A 43 40.36 41.73 -33.22
C ALA A 43 40.21 40.68 -34.34
N CYS A 44 39.03 40.07 -34.48
CA CYS A 44 38.72 39.12 -35.56
C CYS A 44 38.45 39.82 -36.90
N PHE A 45 37.94 41.06 -36.88
CA PHE A 45 37.60 41.85 -38.07
C PHE A 45 38.28 43.22 -38.06
N PRO A 46 39.62 43.28 -38.13
CA PRO A 46 40.39 44.52 -37.95
C PRO A 46 40.10 45.58 -39.02
N SER A 47 39.86 45.16 -40.27
CA SER A 47 39.51 46.07 -41.38
C SER A 47 38.19 46.79 -41.11
N LEU A 48 37.18 46.05 -40.66
CA LEU A 48 35.86 46.59 -40.35
C LEU A 48 35.89 47.50 -39.10
N ALA A 49 36.77 47.18 -38.15
CA ALA A 49 36.94 47.94 -36.91
C ALA A 49 37.65 49.28 -37.11
N GLN A 50 38.46 49.41 -38.16
CA GLN A 50 39.10 50.66 -38.54
C GLN A 50 38.11 51.60 -39.24
N ASP A 51 37.25 51.06 -40.09
CA ASP A 51 36.34 51.85 -40.92
C ASP A 51 35.10 52.32 -40.16
N ASN A 52 34.52 51.47 -39.30
CA ASN A 52 33.31 51.84 -38.56
C ASN A 52 33.14 51.03 -37.24
N LYS A 53 33.61 51.61 -36.13
CA LYS A 53 33.49 50.99 -34.79
C LYS A 53 32.05 50.87 -34.32
N ASP A 54 31.20 51.84 -34.66
CA ASP A 54 29.79 51.86 -34.25
C ASP A 54 28.99 50.76 -34.96
N PHE A 55 29.38 50.43 -36.20
CA PHE A 55 28.83 49.29 -36.93
C PHE A 55 29.14 47.95 -36.27
N ILE A 56 30.36 47.75 -35.76
CA ILE A 56 30.72 46.54 -35.01
C ILE A 56 29.93 46.42 -33.72
N GLU A 57 29.70 47.53 -33.01
CA GLU A 57 28.87 47.50 -31.80
C GLU A 57 27.41 47.17 -32.14
N THR A 58 26.88 47.73 -33.22
CA THR A 58 25.53 47.41 -33.70
C THR A 58 25.39 45.94 -34.06
N ILE A 59 26.37 45.35 -34.75
CA ILE A 59 26.40 43.92 -35.04
C ILE A 59 26.42 43.10 -33.76
N ARG A 60 27.28 43.46 -32.80
CA ARG A 60 27.38 42.75 -31.51
C ARG A 60 26.04 42.74 -30.78
N VAL A 61 25.41 43.91 -30.61
CA VAL A 61 24.12 44.04 -29.93
C VAL A 61 23.06 43.18 -30.62
N ASN A 62 22.95 43.27 -31.95
CA ASN A 62 21.99 42.48 -32.72
C ASN A 62 22.21 40.97 -32.56
N ILE A 63 23.45 40.50 -32.65
CA ILE A 63 23.74 39.07 -32.48
C ILE A 63 23.44 38.62 -31.06
N VAL A 64 23.84 39.40 -30.05
CA VAL A 64 23.57 39.07 -28.64
C VAL A 64 22.08 38.96 -28.38
N GLU A 65 21.28 39.91 -28.86
CA GLU A 65 19.82 39.90 -28.69
C GLU A 65 19.17 38.72 -29.41
N VAL A 66 19.56 38.45 -30.67
CA VAL A 66 19.01 37.33 -31.45
C VAL A 66 19.34 35.98 -30.80
N VAL A 67 20.61 35.79 -30.39
CA VAL A 67 21.05 34.55 -29.75
C VAL A 67 20.41 34.39 -28.37
N GLN A 68 20.31 35.47 -27.58
CA GLN A 68 19.65 35.43 -26.28
C GLN A 68 18.19 35.01 -26.42
N LYS A 69 17.47 35.59 -27.37
CA LYS A 69 16.07 35.27 -27.60
C LYS A 69 15.88 33.82 -28.05
N ALA A 70 16.64 33.38 -29.06
CA ALA A 70 16.55 32.03 -29.59
C ALA A 70 16.86 30.98 -28.50
N LEU A 71 17.92 31.20 -27.70
CA LEU A 71 18.27 30.28 -26.61
C LEU A 71 17.19 30.23 -25.53
N LEU A 72 16.58 31.36 -25.17
CA LEU A 72 15.51 31.37 -24.18
C LEU A 72 14.27 30.62 -24.68
N GLU A 73 13.91 30.82 -25.95
CA GLU A 73 12.80 30.10 -26.59
C GLU A 73 13.06 28.58 -26.63
N ASP A 74 14.26 28.17 -27.02
CA ASP A 74 14.67 26.75 -27.02
C ASP A 74 14.64 26.15 -25.61
N PHE A 75 15.11 26.88 -24.59
CA PHE A 75 15.06 26.41 -23.21
C PHE A 75 13.65 26.35 -22.66
N ASP A 76 12.80 27.33 -22.95
CA ASP A 76 11.39 27.27 -22.52
C ASP A 76 10.68 26.07 -23.15
N ALA A 77 10.94 25.76 -24.43
CA ALA A 77 10.41 24.56 -25.07
C ALA A 77 10.86 23.25 -24.39
N ILE A 78 12.17 23.11 -24.12
CA ILE A 78 12.72 21.92 -23.41
C ILE A 78 12.14 21.80 -22.00
N ILE A 79 11.98 22.93 -21.31
CA ILE A 79 11.49 22.95 -19.94
C ILE A 79 10.02 22.53 -19.90
N ASP A 80 9.21 23.08 -20.79
CA ASP A 80 7.76 22.88 -20.81
C ASP A 80 7.36 21.47 -21.27
N GLU A 81 8.17 20.79 -22.09
CA GLU A 81 7.88 19.42 -22.56
C GLU A 81 8.08 18.34 -21.46
N ASP A 82 9.25 18.33 -20.79
CA ASP A 82 9.63 17.19 -19.94
C ASP A 82 10.00 17.56 -18.50
N ILE A 83 10.52 18.77 -18.28
CA ILE A 83 11.18 19.13 -17.01
C ILE A 83 10.15 19.59 -15.98
N VAL A 84 9.11 20.33 -16.39
CA VAL A 84 8.07 20.83 -15.48
C VAL A 84 7.44 19.68 -14.69
N LYS A 85 6.99 18.64 -15.39
CA LYS A 85 6.34 17.48 -14.76
C LYS A 85 7.30 16.72 -13.83
N ALA A 86 8.54 16.48 -14.26
CA ALA A 86 9.54 15.80 -13.45
C ALA A 86 9.88 16.58 -12.17
N LEU A 87 9.97 17.92 -12.24
CA LEU A 87 10.20 18.77 -11.08
C LEU A 87 9.02 18.80 -10.12
N GLU A 88 7.79 18.80 -10.63
CA GLU A 88 6.58 18.72 -9.80
C GLU A 88 6.47 17.37 -9.07
N GLU A 89 6.72 16.27 -9.78
CA GLU A 89 6.77 14.93 -9.20
C GLU A 89 7.86 14.83 -8.13
N PHE A 90 9.04 15.36 -8.40
CA PHE A 90 10.14 15.43 -7.44
C PHE A 90 9.77 16.23 -6.19
N SER A 91 9.17 17.41 -6.37
CA SER A 91 8.74 18.23 -5.24
C SER A 91 7.66 17.55 -4.41
N THR A 92 6.74 16.85 -5.05
CA THR A 92 5.72 16.04 -4.38
C THR A 92 6.34 14.89 -3.60
N ALA A 93 7.32 14.19 -4.20
CA ALA A 93 8.06 13.11 -3.53
C ALA A 93 8.85 13.61 -2.30
N VAL A 94 9.47 14.80 -2.40
CA VAL A 94 10.17 15.42 -1.27
C VAL A 94 9.19 15.80 -0.16
N LYS A 95 8.04 16.40 -0.48
CA LYS A 95 7.00 16.74 0.51
C LYS A 95 6.41 15.51 1.19
N ASN A 96 6.18 14.45 0.41
CA ASN A 96 5.62 13.19 0.92
C ASN A 96 6.65 12.33 1.65
N SER A 97 7.94 12.69 1.61
CA SER A 97 8.97 11.99 2.36
C SER A 97 8.85 12.32 3.86
N SER A 98 8.08 11.49 4.57
CA SER A 98 7.79 11.61 6.01
C SER A 98 8.89 11.02 6.91
N GLY A 99 10.14 11.05 6.43
CA GLY A 99 11.28 10.56 7.21
C GLY A 99 11.54 11.45 8.43
N PRO A 100 11.92 10.87 9.60
CA PRO A 100 12.40 11.67 10.72
C PRO A 100 13.55 12.57 10.26
N LYS A 101 13.50 13.87 10.59
CA LYS A 101 14.58 14.81 10.25
C LYS A 101 15.92 14.23 10.74
N GLY A 102 16.88 14.04 9.84
CA GLY A 102 18.22 13.52 10.15
C GLY A 102 18.46 12.04 9.84
N THR A 103 17.48 11.29 9.32
CA THR A 103 17.73 9.94 8.84
C THR A 103 18.22 9.94 7.39
N VAL A 104 19.20 9.07 7.10
CA VAL A 104 19.70 8.88 5.74
C VAL A 104 18.69 8.03 4.99
N ALA A 105 18.16 8.57 3.89
CA ALA A 105 17.31 7.81 2.99
C ALA A 105 18.10 6.66 2.36
N TRP A 106 17.44 5.52 2.17
CA TRP A 106 18.03 4.36 1.51
C TRP A 106 18.57 4.73 0.12
N ARG A 107 19.66 4.07 -0.28
CA ARG A 107 20.31 4.22 -1.59
C ARG A 107 20.57 2.82 -2.15
N PRO A 108 20.48 2.63 -3.48
CA PRO A 108 20.90 1.41 -4.13
C PRO A 108 22.32 1.06 -3.73
N THR A 109 22.53 -0.19 -3.33
CA THR A 109 23.82 -0.71 -2.87
C THR A 109 24.72 -1.11 -4.04
N GLY A 110 24.13 -1.29 -5.23
CA GLY A 110 24.81 -1.83 -6.40
C GLY A 110 24.72 -3.36 -6.50
N ASP A 111 24.12 -4.01 -5.51
CA ASP A 111 23.74 -5.41 -5.55
C ASP A 111 22.25 -5.53 -5.87
N PRO A 112 21.87 -6.03 -7.06
CA PRO A 112 20.47 -6.15 -7.46
C PRO A 112 19.63 -6.99 -6.51
N GLU A 113 20.18 -8.06 -5.91
CA GLU A 113 19.40 -8.93 -5.03
C GLU A 113 19.02 -8.20 -3.75
N LEU A 114 19.98 -7.52 -3.12
CA LEU A 114 19.74 -6.74 -1.91
C LEU A 114 18.80 -5.55 -2.17
N ASP A 115 18.95 -4.91 -3.32
CA ASP A 115 18.13 -3.75 -3.69
C ASP A 115 16.67 -4.16 -3.97
N MET A 116 16.46 -5.29 -4.65
CA MET A 116 15.13 -5.87 -4.85
C MET A 116 14.49 -6.28 -3.52
N MET A 117 15.24 -6.97 -2.65
CA MET A 117 14.74 -7.35 -1.33
C MET A 117 14.33 -6.12 -0.49
N ALA A 118 15.11 -5.04 -0.54
CA ALA A 118 14.79 -3.80 0.17
C ALA A 118 13.52 -3.12 -0.36
N HIS A 119 13.36 -3.10 -1.69
CA HIS A 119 12.15 -2.59 -2.34
C HIS A 119 10.90 -3.40 -1.94
N ASP A 120 10.99 -4.72 -2.04
CA ASP A 120 9.84 -5.61 -1.84
C ASP A 120 9.48 -5.79 -0.36
N ALA A 121 10.41 -5.52 0.55
CA ALA A 121 10.21 -5.68 1.99
C ALA A 121 8.96 -4.94 2.51
N LYS A 122 8.62 -3.77 1.93
CA LYS A 122 7.42 -3.03 2.34
C LYS A 122 6.14 -3.81 2.03
N ILE A 123 6.02 -4.33 0.81
CA ILE A 123 4.85 -5.09 0.35
C ILE A 123 4.77 -6.42 1.10
N LEU A 124 5.89 -7.13 1.20
CA LEU A 124 5.96 -8.43 1.89
C LEU A 124 5.59 -8.32 3.37
N ARG A 125 5.96 -7.23 4.05
CA ARG A 125 5.54 -6.99 5.45
C ARG A 125 4.04 -6.79 5.58
N TYR A 126 3.44 -6.02 4.66
CA TYR A 126 1.99 -5.82 4.63
C TYR A 126 1.24 -7.13 4.43
N GLU A 127 1.64 -7.92 3.42
CA GLU A 127 1.02 -9.22 3.12
C GLU A 127 1.18 -10.21 4.27
N LYS A 128 2.37 -10.27 4.89
CA LYS A 128 2.60 -11.10 6.06
C LYS A 128 1.63 -10.77 7.19
N GLN A 129 1.40 -9.49 7.48
CA GLN A 129 0.48 -9.08 8.53
C GLN A 129 -0.95 -9.49 8.20
N HIS A 130 -1.40 -9.23 6.97
CA HIS A 130 -2.73 -9.59 6.52
C HIS A 130 -3.00 -11.11 6.58
N LEU A 131 -2.02 -11.92 6.19
CA LEU A 131 -2.11 -13.38 6.27
C LEU A 131 -2.16 -13.88 7.71
N LEU A 132 -1.37 -13.29 8.62
CA LEU A 132 -1.39 -13.64 10.04
C LEU A 132 -2.76 -13.35 10.68
N GLU A 133 -3.36 -12.21 10.36
CA GLU A 133 -4.71 -11.84 10.84
C GLU A 133 -5.77 -12.81 10.31
N SER A 134 -5.68 -13.19 9.04
CA SER A 134 -6.59 -14.16 8.42
C SER A 134 -6.45 -15.55 9.03
N LEU A 135 -5.22 -16.00 9.28
CA LEU A 135 -4.93 -17.26 9.95
C LEU A 135 -5.47 -17.27 11.39
N LYS A 136 -5.34 -16.16 12.13
CA LYS A 136 -5.90 -16.03 13.48
C LYS A 136 -7.43 -16.18 13.47
N ARG A 137 -8.11 -15.54 12.51
CA ARG A 137 -9.57 -15.65 12.35
C ARG A 137 -9.99 -17.09 12.05
N ALA A 138 -9.31 -17.74 11.12
CA ALA A 138 -9.60 -19.14 10.75
C ALA A 138 -9.41 -20.10 11.92
N LYS A 139 -8.31 -19.97 12.68
CA LYS A 139 -8.08 -20.80 13.88
C LYS A 139 -9.15 -20.62 14.94
N LEU A 140 -9.59 -19.38 15.19
CA LEU A 140 -10.66 -19.12 16.16
C LEU A 140 -11.98 -19.75 15.72
N ALA A 141 -12.33 -19.61 14.44
CA ALA A 141 -13.55 -20.21 13.89
C ALA A 141 -13.51 -21.74 13.97
N SER A 142 -12.36 -22.36 13.64
CA SER A 142 -12.16 -23.80 13.74
C SER A 142 -12.30 -24.30 15.18
N SER A 143 -11.71 -23.60 16.16
CA SER A 143 -11.84 -23.95 17.59
C SER A 143 -13.30 -23.96 18.03
N LYS A 144 -14.04 -22.90 17.70
CA LYS A 144 -15.47 -22.80 18.03
C LYS A 144 -16.30 -23.89 17.38
N ALA A 145 -16.01 -24.21 16.12
CA ALA A 145 -16.70 -25.29 15.41
C ALA A 145 -16.40 -26.65 16.06
N GLN A 146 -15.14 -26.89 16.46
CA GLN A 146 -14.76 -28.11 17.16
C GLN A 146 -15.47 -28.24 18.52
N GLU A 147 -15.50 -27.18 19.32
CA GLU A 147 -16.22 -27.14 20.60
C GLU A 147 -17.71 -27.47 20.42
N ALA A 148 -18.37 -26.87 19.41
CA ALA A 148 -19.77 -27.13 19.12
C ALA A 148 -20.03 -28.58 18.67
N VAL A 149 -19.10 -29.17 17.90
CA VAL A 149 -19.18 -30.57 17.46
C VAL A 149 -19.00 -31.51 18.66
N GLU A 150 -18.03 -31.26 19.54
CA GLU A 150 -17.81 -32.06 20.75
C GLU A 150 -19.01 -31.99 21.70
N GLU A 151 -19.60 -30.81 21.89
CA GLU A 151 -20.84 -30.64 22.66
C GLU A 151 -22.01 -31.42 22.03
N GLY A 152 -22.14 -31.36 20.70
CA GLY A 152 -23.13 -32.12 19.93
C GLY A 152 -22.97 -33.63 20.12
N TYR A 153 -21.75 -34.15 20.03
CA TYR A 153 -21.46 -35.57 20.27
C TYR A 153 -21.85 -36.00 21.68
N LYS A 154 -21.55 -35.17 22.69
CA LYS A 154 -21.91 -35.45 24.08
C LYS A 154 -23.43 -35.55 24.26
N LYS A 155 -24.19 -34.59 23.72
CA LYS A 155 -25.67 -34.62 23.76
C LYS A 155 -26.25 -35.83 23.04
N CYS A 156 -25.73 -36.17 21.86
CA CYS A 156 -26.15 -37.37 21.14
C CYS A 156 -25.90 -38.65 21.96
N HIS A 157 -24.75 -38.73 22.63
CA HIS A 157 -24.43 -39.88 23.49
C HIS A 157 -25.35 -39.96 24.71
N GLU A 158 -25.60 -38.84 25.39
CA GLU A 158 -26.55 -38.76 26.50
C GLU A 158 -27.96 -39.20 26.09
N ASN A 159 -28.47 -38.67 24.97
CA ASN A 159 -29.77 -39.06 24.42
C ASN A 159 -29.82 -40.55 24.06
N GLN A 160 -28.74 -41.10 23.48
CA GLN A 160 -28.67 -42.51 23.14
C GLN A 160 -28.77 -43.40 24.39
N MET A 161 -28.07 -43.02 25.47
CA MET A 161 -28.13 -43.73 26.76
C MET A 161 -29.52 -43.65 27.37
N GLU A 162 -30.19 -42.50 27.30
CA GLU A 162 -31.55 -42.32 27.79
C GLU A 162 -32.57 -43.16 27.01
N ILE A 163 -32.46 -43.18 25.68
CA ILE A 163 -33.30 -44.03 24.81
C ILE A 163 -33.11 -45.52 25.18
N GLN A 164 -31.87 -45.97 25.35
CA GLN A 164 -31.59 -47.36 25.75
C GLN A 164 -32.19 -47.71 27.11
N LYS A 165 -32.10 -46.81 28.09
CA LYS A 165 -32.73 -46.97 29.40
C LYS A 165 -34.26 -47.04 29.30
N ASN A 166 -34.87 -46.16 28.50
CA ASN A 166 -36.32 -46.16 28.32
C ASN A 166 -36.79 -47.44 27.60
N LEU A 167 -36.03 -47.91 26.61
CA LEU A 167 -36.30 -49.20 25.94
C LEU A 167 -36.23 -50.38 26.91
N SER A 168 -35.25 -50.42 27.81
CA SER A 168 -35.17 -51.50 28.81
C SER A 168 -36.37 -51.50 29.75
N VAL A 169 -36.80 -50.33 30.23
CA VAL A 169 -38.00 -50.20 31.06
C VAL A 169 -39.26 -50.64 30.32
N ILE A 170 -39.41 -50.25 29.05
CA ILE A 170 -40.57 -50.68 28.23
C ILE A 170 -40.57 -52.21 28.06
N ASN A 171 -39.42 -52.82 27.82
CA ASN A 171 -39.32 -54.28 27.69
C ASN A 171 -39.68 -54.98 29.00
N GLU A 172 -39.21 -54.50 30.15
CA GLU A 172 -39.59 -55.05 31.46
C GLU A 172 -41.11 -54.92 31.72
N LEU A 173 -41.71 -53.77 31.37
CA LEU A 173 -43.16 -53.56 31.47
C LEU A 173 -43.94 -54.48 30.52
N LEU A 174 -43.42 -54.71 29.31
CA LEU A 174 -44.02 -55.64 28.35
C LEU A 174 -44.00 -57.07 28.90
N GLU A 175 -42.86 -57.54 29.41
CA GLU A 175 -42.70 -58.87 30.00
C GLU A 175 -43.63 -59.07 31.20
N THR A 176 -43.69 -58.09 32.11
CA THR A 176 -44.62 -58.16 33.26
C THR A 176 -46.08 -58.16 32.84
N SER A 177 -46.46 -57.36 31.83
CA SER A 177 -47.83 -57.36 31.30
C SER A 177 -48.21 -58.68 30.64
N GLN A 178 -47.28 -59.32 29.91
CA GLN A 178 -47.48 -60.63 29.31
C GLN A 178 -47.66 -61.69 30.40
N ALA A 179 -46.81 -61.69 31.43
CA ALA A 179 -46.90 -62.60 32.55
C ALA A 179 -48.24 -62.48 33.31
N ILE A 180 -48.73 -61.24 33.53
CA ILE A 180 -50.06 -61.01 34.14
C ILE A 180 -51.17 -61.57 33.25
N ASN A 181 -51.11 -61.35 31.94
CA ASN A 181 -52.12 -61.82 31.01
C ASN A 181 -52.15 -63.36 30.93
N GLU A 182 -50.99 -64.00 30.89
CA GLU A 182 -50.86 -65.46 30.95
C GLU A 182 -51.42 -66.03 32.27
N GLY A 183 -51.13 -65.37 33.40
CA GLY A 183 -51.70 -65.71 34.70
C GLY A 183 -53.22 -65.61 34.73
N HIS A 184 -53.79 -64.50 34.25
CA HIS A 184 -55.24 -64.31 34.18
C HIS A 184 -55.94 -65.33 33.26
N ILE A 185 -55.33 -65.67 32.11
CA ILE A 185 -55.86 -66.71 31.22
C ILE A 185 -55.85 -68.07 31.94
N SER A 186 -54.77 -68.40 32.66
CA SER A 186 -54.67 -69.64 33.43
C SER A 186 -55.76 -69.73 34.52
N ASP A 187 -55.95 -68.65 35.29
CA ASP A 187 -56.96 -68.57 36.34
C ASP A 187 -58.39 -68.65 35.79
N LEU A 188 -58.67 -67.98 34.66
CA LEU A 188 -59.96 -68.09 33.96
C LEU A 188 -60.23 -69.53 33.49
N CYS A 189 -59.24 -70.19 32.90
CA CYS A 189 -59.37 -71.60 32.50
C CYS A 189 -59.66 -72.47 33.72
N GLN A 190 -58.90 -72.33 34.82
CA GLN A 190 -59.16 -73.12 36.04
C GLN A 190 -60.56 -72.87 36.60
N THR A 191 -61.03 -71.63 36.61
CA THR A 191 -62.36 -71.26 37.14
C THR A 191 -63.51 -71.77 36.27
N VAL A 192 -63.37 -71.73 34.95
CA VAL A 192 -64.38 -72.24 34.00
C VAL A 192 -64.44 -73.76 34.02
N PHE A 193 -63.29 -74.44 34.10
CA PHE A 193 -63.25 -75.92 34.14
C PHE A 193 -63.53 -76.51 35.52
N SER A 194 -63.52 -75.71 36.59
CA SER A 194 -63.88 -76.13 37.95
C SER A 194 -65.33 -75.81 38.35
N ARG A 195 -66.15 -75.24 37.45
CA ARG A 195 -67.58 -75.07 37.71
C ARG A 195 -68.27 -76.44 37.68
N PRO A 196 -68.99 -76.84 38.75
CA PRO A 196 -69.79 -78.06 38.72
C PRO A 196 -70.90 -77.94 37.67
N SER A 197 -71.10 -79.03 36.92
CA SER A 197 -72.24 -79.19 36.02
C SER A 197 -73.49 -79.40 36.87
N ASP A 198 -74.31 -78.36 37.01
CA ASP A 198 -75.72 -78.49 37.41
C ASP A 198 -76.59 -78.63 36.16
#